data_AF-A0A3C1CN45-F1
#
_entry.id   AF-A0A3C1CN45-F1
#
_cell.length_a   1.000
_cell.length_b   1.000
_cell.length_c   1.000
_cell.angle_alpha   90.00
_cell.angle_beta   90.00
_cell.angle_gamma   90.00
#
_symmetry.space_group_name_H-M   'P 1'
#
loop_
_entity.id
_entity.type
_entity.pdbx_description
1 polymer ?
#
loop_
_entity_poly.entity_id
_entity_poly.type
_entity_poly.pdbx_seq_one_letter_code
_entity_poly.pdbx_strand_id
1 'polypeptide(L)'
;MPDYETHEFDVVIIGAGGAGLRAAIEAKERGLRTALVCKSLLGKAHTVMAEGGAAAAMGNVWPQDNWQVHFRDTMRGGKMLNNWRMAQI
;
A
#
# COMPACT_ATOMS: atom_id res chain seq x y z
N MET A 1 -3.40 -6.21 -37.94
CA MET A 1 -3.47 -5.90 -36.49
C MET A 1 -2.13 -6.28 -35.90
N PRO A 2 -1.56 -5.54 -34.93
CA PRO A 2 -0.32 -5.98 -34.29
C PRO A 2 -0.54 -7.36 -33.67
N ASP A 3 0.43 -8.26 -33.80
CA ASP A 3 0.43 -9.50 -33.03
C ASP A 3 0.72 -9.15 -31.56
N TYR A 4 -0.13 -9.63 -30.65
CA TYR A 4 0.00 -9.42 -29.21
C TYR A 4 0.34 -10.75 -28.54
N GLU A 5 1.34 -10.71 -27.65
CA GLU A 5 1.62 -11.82 -26.73
C GLU A 5 0.61 -11.79 -25.57
N THR A 6 0.07 -12.96 -25.22
CA THR A 6 -0.91 -13.12 -24.13
C THR A 6 -0.32 -13.99 -23.02
N HIS A 7 -0.46 -13.54 -21.78
CA HIS A 7 -0.05 -14.30 -20.60
C HIS A 7 -1.20 -14.40 -19.59
N GLU A 8 -1.42 -15.59 -19.04
CA GLU A 8 -2.44 -15.81 -18.01
C GLU A 8 -1.84 -15.76 -16.60
N PHE A 9 -2.56 -15.11 -15.68
CA PHE A 9 -2.22 -14.95 -14.27
C PHE A 9 -3.51 -14.85 -13.45
N ASP A 10 -3.47 -15.29 -12.19
CA ASP A 10 -4.59 -15.16 -11.25
C ASP A 10 -4.72 -13.70 -10.77
N VAL A 11 -3.59 -13.01 -10.60
CA VAL A 11 -3.51 -11.63 -10.12
C VAL A 11 -2.51 -10.84 -10.97
N VAL A 12 -2.93 -9.68 -11.48
CA VAL A 12 -2.05 -8.74 -12.19
C VAL A 12 -1.97 -7.45 -11.41
N ILE A 13 -0.75 -7.07 -11.00
CA ILE A 13 -0.47 -5.87 -10.23
C ILE A 13 0.29 -4.88 -11.10
N ILE A 14 -0.29 -3.70 -11.29
CA ILE A 14 0.32 -2.64 -12.10
C ILE A 14 0.90 -1.57 -11.16
N GLY A 15 2.22 -1.58 -11.04
CA GLY A 15 3.01 -0.65 -10.21
C GLY A 15 3.78 -1.38 -9.12
N ALA A 16 5.11 -1.30 -9.17
CA ALA A 16 6.03 -1.90 -8.18
C ALA A 16 6.50 -0.90 -7.10
N GLY A 17 5.57 -0.08 -6.58
CA GLY A 17 5.78 0.71 -5.36
C GLY A 17 5.52 -0.10 -4.11
N GLY A 18 5.59 0.52 -2.93
CA GLY A 18 5.37 -0.18 -1.65
C GLY A 18 4.05 -0.95 -1.57
N ALA A 19 2.95 -0.33 -2.01
CA ALA A 19 1.64 -0.96 -2.04
C ALA A 19 1.58 -2.19 -2.98
N GLY A 20 2.09 -2.05 -4.21
CA GLY A 20 2.07 -3.13 -5.19
C GLY A 20 2.99 -4.29 -4.82
N LEU A 21 4.14 -4.02 -4.21
CA LEU A 21 5.04 -5.05 -3.69
C LEU A 21 4.40 -5.81 -2.52
N ARG A 22 3.77 -5.11 -1.56
CA ARG A 22 3.06 -5.80 -0.46
C ARG A 22 1.91 -6.66 -1.00
N ALA A 23 1.15 -6.15 -1.96
CA ALA A 23 0.09 -6.92 -2.62
C ALA A 23 0.64 -8.15 -3.35
N ALA A 24 1.79 -8.03 -4.03
CA ALA A 24 2.42 -9.14 -4.75
C ALA A 24 2.90 -10.25 -3.80
N ILE A 25 3.46 -9.86 -2.65
CA ILE A 25 3.88 -10.81 -1.62
C ILE A 25 2.66 -11.56 -1.08
N GLU A 26 1.60 -10.85 -0.68
CA GLU A 26 0.37 -11.46 -0.16
C GLU A 26 -0.27 -12.43 -1.18
N ALA A 27 -0.40 -12.01 -2.45
CA ALA A 27 -0.97 -12.86 -3.49
C ALA A 27 -0.13 -14.13 -3.71
N LYS A 28 1.20 -14.00 -3.68
CA LYS A 28 2.11 -15.14 -3.79
C LYS A 28 2.04 -16.07 -2.57
N GLU A 29 1.95 -15.52 -1.36
CA GLU A 29 1.78 -16.28 -0.11
C GLU A 29 0.49 -17.11 -0.11
N ARG A 30 -0.55 -16.65 -0.82
CA ARG A 30 -1.80 -17.39 -1.04
C ARG A 30 -1.72 -18.43 -2.18
N GLY A 31 -0.54 -18.63 -2.78
CA GLY A 31 -0.32 -19.60 -3.85
C GLY A 31 -0.78 -19.14 -5.24
N LEU A 32 -1.15 -17.87 -5.40
CA LEU A 32 -1.66 -17.34 -6.67
C LEU A 32 -0.52 -17.03 -7.64
N ARG A 33 -0.72 -17.38 -8.92
CA ARG A 33 0.16 -17.01 -10.02
C ARG A 33 0.02 -15.52 -10.28
N THR A 34 1.00 -14.75 -9.81
CA THR A 34 0.93 -13.28 -9.76
C THR A 34 1.90 -12.64 -10.76
N ALA A 35 1.41 -11.69 -11.55
CA ALA A 35 2.23 -10.79 -12.37
C ALA A 35 2.40 -9.45 -11.67
N LEU A 36 3.63 -8.93 -11.65
CA LEU A 36 3.94 -7.57 -11.22
C LEU A 36 4.56 -6.80 -12.38
N VAL A 37 3.87 -5.74 -12.82
CA VAL A 37 4.28 -4.93 -13.96
C VAL A 37 4.70 -3.55 -13.46
N CYS A 38 5.83 -3.04 -13.93
CA CYS A 38 6.26 -1.68 -13.62
C CYS A 38 6.87 -1.01 -14.85
N LYS A 39 6.68 0.32 -14.96
CA LYS A 39 7.10 1.09 -16.14
C LYS A 39 8.60 1.36 -16.23
N SER A 40 9.34 1.13 -15.15
CA SER A 40 10.74 1.53 -15.00
C SER A 40 11.46 0.49 -14.13
N LEU A 41 12.72 0.75 -13.80
CA LEU A 41 13.55 -0.14 -13.00
C LEU A 41 12.90 -0.46 -11.64
N LEU A 42 12.86 -1.74 -11.31
CA LEU A 42 12.40 -2.22 -10.00
C LEU A 42 13.20 -1.54 -8.88
N GLY A 43 12.51 -1.09 -7.82
CA GLY A 43 13.14 -0.35 -6.72
C GLY A 43 13.33 1.16 -6.96
N LYS A 44 12.91 1.69 -8.13
CA LYS A 44 12.89 3.14 -8.41
C LYS A 44 11.49 3.77 -8.33
N ALA A 45 10.53 3.09 -7.72
CA ALA A 45 9.23 3.68 -7.44
C ALA A 45 9.36 4.81 -6.40
N HIS A 46 8.48 5.82 -6.46
CA HIS A 46 8.59 7.02 -5.61
C HIS A 46 8.54 6.73 -4.09
N THR A 47 8.06 5.55 -3.68
CA THR A 47 8.19 5.05 -2.31
C THR A 47 9.64 5.12 -1.78
N VAL A 48 10.65 4.99 -2.64
CA VAL A 48 12.07 5.08 -2.25
C VAL A 48 12.49 6.47 -1.75
N MET A 49 11.72 7.51 -2.08
CA MET A 49 12.00 8.89 -1.69
C MET A 49 11.32 9.28 -0.36
N ALA A 50 10.65 8.34 0.32
CA ALA A 50 10.01 8.62 1.61
C ALA A 50 11.05 8.74 2.74
N GLU A 51 11.05 9.86 3.45
CA GLU A 51 12.06 10.16 4.49
C GLU A 51 11.48 10.14 5.92
N GLY A 52 10.26 10.66 6.12
CA GLY A 52 9.72 10.89 7.47
C GLY A 52 9.40 9.62 8.28
N GLY A 53 8.96 8.56 7.61
CA GLY A 53 8.57 7.29 8.23
C GLY A 53 7.12 6.89 7.97
N ALA A 54 6.64 5.89 8.71
CA ALA A 54 5.27 5.38 8.65
C ALA A 54 4.61 5.51 10.03
N ALA A 55 3.48 6.23 10.09
CA ALA A 55 2.76 6.43 11.35
C ALA A 55 1.99 5.16 11.75
N ALA A 56 2.17 4.71 12.99
CA ALA A 56 1.44 3.60 13.59
C ALA A 56 1.26 3.86 15.09
N ALA A 57 0.09 3.50 15.64
CA ALA A 57 -0.22 3.69 17.05
C ALA A 57 0.43 2.59 17.91
N MET A 58 1.74 2.71 18.13
CA MET A 58 2.56 1.68 18.78
C MET A 58 2.69 1.87 20.29
N GLY A 59 2.36 3.05 20.84
CA GLY A 59 2.50 3.32 22.28
C GLY A 59 3.93 3.34 22.82
N ASN A 60 4.95 3.24 21.96
CA ASN A 60 6.36 3.09 22.37
C ASN A 60 6.94 4.33 23.06
N VAL A 61 6.52 5.53 22.62
CA VAL A 61 7.05 6.82 23.12
C VAL A 61 6.00 7.55 23.96
N TRP A 62 4.75 7.52 23.52
CA TRP A 62 3.64 8.17 24.21
C TRP A 62 2.67 7.12 24.76
N PRO A 63 2.59 6.92 26.09
CA PRO A 63 1.80 5.83 26.67
C PRO A 63 0.29 5.91 26.42
N GLN A 64 -0.23 7.09 26.08
CA GLN A 64 -1.65 7.30 25.78
C GLN A 64 -1.97 7.13 24.28
N ASP A 65 -0.96 6.89 23.44
CA ASP A 65 -1.16 6.61 22.01
C ASP A 65 -1.95 5.31 21.81
N ASN A 66 -2.93 5.38 20.92
CA ASN A 66 -3.79 4.25 20.57
C ASN A 66 -4.51 4.53 19.24
N TRP A 67 -5.11 3.49 18.66
CA TRP A 67 -5.77 3.58 17.37
C TRP A 67 -6.91 4.62 17.32
N GLN A 68 -7.61 4.87 18.44
CA GLN A 68 -8.71 5.84 18.48
C GLN A 68 -8.19 7.28 18.35
N VAL A 69 -7.04 7.55 18.97
CA VAL A 69 -6.34 8.84 18.83
C VAL A 69 -5.86 9.02 17.39
N HIS A 70 -5.21 8.01 16.82
CA HIS A 70 -4.76 8.03 15.42
C HIS A 70 -5.92 8.25 14.45
N PHE A 71 -7.02 7.50 14.61
CA PHE A 71 -8.23 7.65 13.80
C PHE A 71 -8.81 9.06 13.88
N ARG A 72 -8.96 9.61 15.10
CA ARG A 72 -9.45 10.97 15.31
C ARG A 72 -8.58 11.99 14.58
N ASP A 73 -7.26 11.84 14.68
CA ASP A 73 -6.31 12.80 14.09
C ASP A 73 -6.29 12.70 12.56
N THR A 74 -6.40 11.50 11.99
CA THR A 74 -6.60 11.28 10.54
C THR A 74 -7.91 11.91 10.05
N MET A 75 -9.01 11.72 10.78
CA MET A 75 -10.30 12.30 10.44
C MET A 75 -10.28 13.84 10.47
N ARG A 76 -9.68 14.42 11.51
CA ARG A 76 -9.49 15.87 11.63
C ARG A 76 -8.57 16.43 10.55
N GLY A 77 -7.44 15.76 10.27
CA GLY A 77 -6.49 16.17 9.24
C GLY A 77 -7.09 16.21 7.84
N GLY A 78 -7.94 15.23 7.51
CA GLY A 78 -8.71 15.22 6.26
C GLY A 78 -9.96 16.11 6.27
N LYS A 79 -10.10 17.01 7.27
CA LYS A 79 -11.23 17.95 7.41
C LYS A 79 -12.60 17.25 7.38
N MET A 80 -12.68 16.02 7.91
CA MET A 80 -13.89 15.18 7.92
C MET A 80 -14.41 14.81 6.51
N LEU A 81 -13.60 14.95 5.46
CA LEU A 81 -13.94 14.54 4.10
C LEU A 81 -13.50 13.10 3.77
N ASN A 82 -12.80 12.45 4.69
CA ASN A 82 -12.36 11.06 4.50
C ASN A 82 -13.57 10.11 4.49
N ASN A 83 -13.41 8.98 3.79
CA ASN A 83 -14.24 7.81 4.06
C ASN A 83 -13.84 7.22 5.41
N TRP A 84 -14.66 7.42 6.44
CA TRP A 84 -14.35 7.01 7.80
C TRP A 84 -14.12 5.49 7.95
N ARG A 85 -14.80 4.65 7.17
CA ARG A 85 -14.61 3.19 7.22
C ARG A 85 -13.22 2.78 6.73
N MET A 86 -12.68 3.51 5.76
CA MET A 86 -11.33 3.28 5.26
C MET A 86 -10.26 3.85 6.20
N ALA A 87 -10.60 4.89 6.97
CA ALA A 87 -9.69 5.51 7.93
C ALA A 87 -9.63 4.77 9.27
N GLN A 88 -10.62 3.93 9.58
CA GLN A 88 -10.64 3.07 10.77
C GLN A 88 -9.77 1.82 10.51
N ILE A 89 -8.46 2.01 10.58
CA ILE A 89 -7.42 0.97 10.45
C ILE A 89 -6.77 0.65 11.78
#